data_AF-A0A0N0NEQ1-F1
#
_entry.id   AF-A0A0N0NEQ1-F1
#
_cell.length_a   1.000
_cell.length_b   1.000
_cell.length_c   1.000
_cell.angle_alpha   90.00
_cell.angle_beta   90.00
_cell.angle_gamma   90.00
#
_symmetry.space_group_name_H-M   'P 1'
#
loop_
_entity.id
_entity.type
_entity.pdbx_description
1 polymer ?
#
loop_
_entity_poly.entity_id
_entity_poly.type
_entity_poly.pdbx_seq_one_letter_code
_entity_poly.pdbx_strand_id
1 'polypeptide(L)'
;MKNRSGHTVDVKHSTHQQSSTISQATADQIGPRRPGVVYYDGPRLVQVTEVITDTTESQRVLRRNAAKFAVRVVDQHAGTDYYTGAIWTGSDRVLKAVAA
;
A
#
# COMPACT_ATOMS: atom_id res chain seq x y z
N MET A 1 44.98 -31.32 -18.52
CA MET A 1 43.88 -30.50 -19.09
C MET A 1 42.56 -31.05 -18.58
N LYS A 2 41.64 -30.15 -18.20
CA LYS A 2 40.40 -30.38 -17.41
C LYS A 2 40.76 -30.48 -15.91
N ASN A 3 40.13 -29.75 -14.98
CA ASN A 3 38.70 -29.73 -14.71
C ASN A 3 38.20 -28.33 -14.29
N ARG A 4 37.08 -27.95 -14.89
CA ARG A 4 36.27 -26.75 -14.69
C ARG A 4 35.29 -27.05 -13.54
N SER A 5 35.22 -26.23 -12.50
CA SER A 5 34.11 -26.26 -11.54
C SER A 5 33.64 -24.84 -11.31
N GLY A 6 32.60 -24.45 -12.05
CA GLY A 6 31.88 -23.21 -11.83
C GLY A 6 31.03 -23.37 -10.57
N HIS A 7 31.30 -22.55 -9.56
CA HIS A 7 30.36 -22.31 -8.48
C HIS A 7 29.22 -21.43 -9.01
N THR A 8 28.11 -22.05 -9.39
CA THR A 8 26.82 -21.35 -9.48
C THR A 8 26.38 -21.02 -8.07
N VAL A 9 26.51 -19.75 -7.69
CA VAL A 9 25.85 -19.18 -6.52
C VAL A 9 24.35 -19.17 -6.79
N ASP A 10 23.66 -20.15 -6.22
CA ASP A 10 22.20 -20.21 -6.17
C ASP A 10 21.73 -19.09 -5.22
N VAL A 11 21.52 -17.89 -5.78
CA VAL A 11 20.92 -16.77 -5.05
C VAL A 11 19.46 -17.14 -4.84
N LYS A 12 19.20 -17.83 -3.73
CA LYS A 12 17.85 -17.97 -3.19
C LYS A 12 17.35 -16.56 -2.89
N HIS A 13 16.55 -16.03 -3.80
CA HIS A 13 15.68 -14.90 -3.54
C HIS A 13 14.79 -15.28 -2.34
N SER A 14 15.24 -14.90 -1.14
CA SER A 14 14.43 -14.89 0.07
C SER A 14 13.41 -13.78 -0.14
N THR A 15 12.35 -14.11 -0.87
CA THR A 15 11.11 -13.34 -0.83
C THR A 15 10.62 -13.45 0.60
N HIS A 16 10.95 -12.44 1.41
CA HIS A 16 10.32 -12.19 2.70
C HIS A 16 8.83 -11.96 2.45
N GLN A 17 8.08 -13.05 2.30
CA GLN A 17 6.65 -13.07 2.53
C GLN A 17 6.45 -12.98 4.04
N GLN A 18 6.68 -11.79 4.60
CA GLN A 18 6.15 -11.46 5.91
C GLN A 18 4.64 -11.23 5.74
N SER A 19 3.89 -12.33 5.72
CA SER A 19 2.45 -12.33 5.92
C SER A 19 2.17 -11.86 7.34
N SER A 20 2.31 -10.57 7.57
CA SER A 20 1.84 -9.91 8.79
C SER A 20 0.32 -9.82 8.66
N THR A 21 -0.38 -10.57 9.51
CA THR A 21 -1.82 -10.46 9.63
C THR A 21 -2.12 -9.02 10.07
N ILE A 22 -2.73 -8.23 9.19
CA ILE A 22 -3.13 -6.87 9.54
C ILE A 22 -4.08 -6.95 10.74
N SER A 23 -3.92 -6.06 11.72
CA SER A 23 -4.88 -6.01 12.82
C SER A 23 -6.26 -5.61 12.27
N GLN A 24 -7.34 -6.14 12.84
CA GLN A 24 -8.70 -5.77 12.41
C GLN A 24 -8.91 -4.25 12.48
N ALA A 25 -8.39 -3.60 13.53
CA ALA A 25 -8.46 -2.15 13.67
C ALA A 25 -7.75 -1.40 12.52
N THR A 26 -6.60 -1.90 12.06
CA THR A 26 -5.91 -1.34 10.89
C THR A 26 -6.73 -1.56 9.61
N ALA A 27 -7.31 -2.75 9.44
CA ALA A 27 -8.16 -3.06 8.30
C ALA A 27 -9.38 -2.14 8.24
N ASP A 28 -10.06 -1.93 9.37
CA ASP A 28 -11.22 -1.02 9.48
C ASP A 28 -10.83 0.42 9.18
N GLN A 29 -9.64 0.85 9.63
CA GLN A 29 -9.11 2.18 9.31
C GLN A 29 -8.73 2.35 7.83
N ILE A 30 -8.26 1.30 7.16
CA ILE A 30 -8.01 1.33 5.71
C ILE A 30 -9.35 1.34 4.97
N GLY A 31 -10.36 0.64 5.47
CA GLY A 31 -11.68 0.54 4.84
C GLY A 31 -11.60 -0.19 3.49
N PRO A 32 -12.44 0.18 2.51
CA PRO A 32 -12.52 -0.49 1.21
C PRO A 32 -11.36 -0.16 0.27
N ARG A 33 -10.37 0.64 0.70
CA ARG A 33 -9.26 1.08 -0.14
C ARG A 33 -8.39 -0.11 -0.54
N ARG A 34 -8.33 -0.35 -1.84
CA ARG A 34 -7.48 -1.35 -2.52
C ARG A 34 -7.00 -0.76 -3.85
N PRO A 35 -5.84 -1.18 -4.39
CA PRO A 35 -5.38 -0.71 -5.69
C PRO A 35 -6.49 -0.77 -6.76
N GLY A 36 -6.69 0.33 -7.47
CA GLY A 36 -7.73 0.52 -8.49
C GLY A 36 -9.06 1.09 -7.96
N VAL A 37 -9.30 1.12 -6.65
CA VAL A 37 -10.50 1.75 -6.08
C VAL A 37 -10.44 3.26 -6.30
N VAL A 38 -11.55 3.83 -6.79
CA VAL A 38 -11.72 5.28 -6.90
C VAL A 38 -12.74 5.72 -5.86
N TYR A 39 -12.37 6.70 -5.03
CA TYR A 39 -13.23 7.22 -3.98
C TYR A 39 -13.14 8.74 -3.87
N TYR A 40 -14.18 9.34 -3.30
CA TYR A 40 -14.22 10.73 -2.92
C TYR A 40 -13.80 10.86 -1.46
N ASP A 41 -12.73 11.62 -1.18
CA ASP A 41 -12.19 11.83 0.17
C ASP A 41 -12.76 13.07 0.88
N GLY A 42 -13.75 13.73 0.26
CA GLY A 42 -14.40 14.94 0.75
C GLY A 42 -14.11 16.18 -0.10
N PRO A 43 -12.83 16.54 -0.37
CA PRO A 43 -12.51 17.59 -1.34
C PRO A 43 -12.14 17.06 -2.73
N ARG A 44 -11.64 15.82 -2.85
CA ARG A 44 -11.02 15.32 -4.08
C ARG A 44 -11.58 13.97 -4.50
N LEU A 45 -11.47 13.71 -5.81
CA LEU A 45 -11.66 12.40 -6.40
C LEU A 45 -10.29 11.74 -6.57
N VAL A 46 -10.07 10.62 -5.89
CA VAL A 46 -8.76 9.97 -5.85
C VAL A 46 -8.85 8.50 -6.21
N GLN A 47 -7.84 8.00 -6.91
CA GLN A 47 -7.67 6.57 -7.18
C GLN A 47 -6.56 6.01 -6.31
N VAL A 48 -6.81 4.90 -5.64
CA VAL A 48 -5.80 4.15 -4.90
C VAL A 48 -4.89 3.43 -5.89
N THR A 49 -3.58 3.62 -5.74
CA THR A 49 -2.57 2.89 -6.53
C THR A 49 -1.86 1.83 -5.70
N GLU A 50 -1.71 2.05 -4.39
CA GLU A 50 -1.02 1.14 -3.49
C GLU A 50 -1.55 1.25 -2.06
N VAL A 51 -1.54 0.14 -1.33
CA VAL A 51 -1.80 0.10 0.11
C VAL A 51 -0.62 -0.58 0.79
N ILE A 52 0.05 0.15 1.68
CA ILE A 52 1.21 -0.31 2.44
C ILE A 52 0.74 -0.59 3.87
N THR A 53 0.97 -1.80 4.35
CA THR A 53 0.64 -2.23 5.73
C THR A 53 1.86 -2.62 6.54
N ASP A 54 3.05 -2.63 5.92
CA ASP A 54 4.30 -2.69 6.65
C ASP A 54 4.46 -1.38 7.46
N THR A 55 4.65 -1.52 8.77
CA THR A 55 4.70 -0.38 9.68
C THR A 55 5.92 0.49 9.43
N THR A 56 7.10 -0.11 9.17
CA THR A 56 8.34 0.61 8.94
C THR A 56 8.24 1.44 7.66
N GLU A 57 7.73 0.82 6.59
CA GLU A 57 7.53 1.49 5.31
C GLU A 57 6.49 2.60 5.41
N SER A 58 5.38 2.36 6.10
CA SER A 58 4.35 3.38 6.34
C SER A 58 4.90 4.59 7.10
N GLN A 59 5.69 4.36 8.15
CA GLN A 59 6.35 5.43 8.91
C GLN A 59 7.34 6.21 8.04
N ARG A 60 8.08 5.52 7.19
CA ARG A 60 9.07 6.10 6.27
C ARG A 60 8.42 7.01 5.23
N VAL A 61 7.41 6.52 4.51
CA VAL A 61 6.78 7.29 3.41
C VAL A 61 5.95 8.46 3.92
N LEU A 62 5.26 8.30 5.07
CA LEU A 62 4.48 9.37 5.69
C LEU A 62 5.30 10.28 6.61
N ARG A 63 6.57 9.94 6.86
CA ARG A 63 7.45 10.62 7.83
C ARG A 63 6.80 10.77 9.22
N ARG A 64 6.10 9.72 9.69
CA ARG A 64 5.35 9.71 10.95
C ARG A 64 5.50 8.39 11.69
N ASN A 65 6.16 8.42 12.85
CA ASN A 65 6.42 7.23 13.68
C ASN A 65 5.14 6.49 14.15
N ALA A 66 4.01 7.18 14.23
CA ALA A 66 2.74 6.56 14.61
C ALA A 66 1.99 5.89 13.44
N ALA A 67 2.47 6.01 12.19
CA ALA A 67 1.79 5.44 11.03
C ALA A 67 1.77 3.90 11.12
N LYS A 68 0.60 3.33 10.84
CA LYS A 68 0.38 1.87 10.78
C LYS A 68 0.11 1.35 9.37
N PHE A 69 -0.28 2.26 8.49
CA PHE A 69 -0.50 2.01 7.08
C PHE A 69 -0.23 3.31 6.30
N ALA A 70 -0.07 3.18 5.00
CA ALA A 70 -0.09 4.29 4.07
C ALA A 70 -0.86 3.88 2.80
N VAL A 71 -1.62 4.81 2.24
CA VAL A 71 -2.31 4.61 0.97
C VAL A 71 -1.73 5.59 -0.03
N ARG A 72 -1.20 5.08 -1.14
CA ARG A 72 -0.79 5.91 -2.26
C ARG A 72 -2.00 6.18 -3.14
N VAL A 73 -2.22 7.44 -3.46
CA VAL A 73 -3.35 7.86 -4.27
C VAL A 73 -2.94 8.83 -5.35
N VAL A 74 -3.70 8.84 -6.44
CA VAL A 74 -3.60 9.84 -7.50
C VAL A 74 -4.90 10.63 -7.56
N ASP A 75 -4.80 11.95 -7.38
CA ASP A 75 -5.90 12.88 -7.63
C ASP A 75 -6.27 12.85 -9.11
N GLN A 76 -7.51 12.49 -9.40
CA GLN A 76 -8.00 12.32 -10.77
C GLN A 76 -8.18 13.65 -11.51
N HIS A 77 -8.29 14.76 -10.78
CA HIS A 77 -8.40 16.08 -11.36
C HIS A 77 -7.03 16.75 -11.51
N ALA A 78 -6.23 16.75 -10.45
CA ALA A 78 -4.93 17.42 -10.43
C ALA A 78 -3.78 16.55 -10.99
N GLY A 79 -3.98 15.24 -11.14
CA GLY A 79 -2.94 14.29 -11.55
C GLY A 79 -1.82 14.11 -10.51
N THR A 80 -2.02 14.62 -9.29
CA THR A 80 -0.99 14.62 -8.24
C THR A 80 -0.97 13.28 -7.51
N ASP A 81 0.21 12.71 -7.33
CA ASP A 81 0.46 11.46 -6.61
C ASP A 81 1.01 11.76 -5.20
N TYR A 82 0.38 11.19 -4.17
CA TYR A 82 0.83 11.35 -2.79
C TYR A 82 0.39 10.18 -1.89
N TYR A 83 1.07 10.06 -0.75
CA TYR A 83 0.69 9.13 0.31
C TYR A 83 -0.22 9.81 1.33
N THR A 84 -1.23 9.07 1.80
CA THR A 84 -2.09 9.46 2.92
C THR A 84 -2.16 8.36 3.97
N GLY A 85 -2.15 8.77 5.24
CA GLY A 85 -2.46 7.91 6.39
C GLY A 85 -3.84 8.21 6.98
N ALA A 86 -4.72 8.88 6.23
CA ALA A 86 -6.06 9.22 6.68
C ALA A 86 -6.88 7.96 6.94
N ILE A 87 -7.61 7.96 8.05
CA ILE A 87 -8.54 6.88 8.41
C ILE A 87 -9.77 6.97 7.53
N TRP A 88 -10.30 5.83 7.10
CA TRP A 88 -11.58 5.74 6.41
C TRP A 88 -12.72 6.12 7.34
N THR A 89 -13.59 7.00 6.87
CA THR A 89 -14.73 7.54 7.62
C THR A 89 -16.02 7.41 6.83
N GLY A 90 -17.16 7.68 7.48
CA GLY A 90 -18.45 7.71 6.78
C GLY A 90 -18.60 8.85 5.76
N SER A 91 -17.67 9.82 5.76
CA SER A 91 -17.64 10.89 4.75
C SER A 91 -17.02 10.43 3.44
N ASP A 92 -16.17 9.40 3.47
CA ASP A 92 -15.53 8.83 2.29
C ASP A 92 -16.52 7.98 1.50
N ARG A 93 -16.52 8.14 0.17
CA ARG A 93 -17.48 7.44 -0.70
C ARG A 93 -16.77 6.76 -1.85
N VAL A 94 -16.89 5.43 -1.93
CA VAL A 94 -16.41 4.67 -3.10
C VAL A 94 -17.28 5.00 -4.30
N LEU A 95 -16.66 5.41 -5.40
CA LEU A 95 -17.34 5.66 -6.67
C LEU A 95 -17.08 4.54 -7.69
N LYS A 96 -15.93 3.88 -7.59
CA LYS A 96 -15.60 2.68 -8.36
C LYS A 96 -14.91 1.67 -7.44
N ALA A 97 -15.56 0.51 -7.28
CA ALA A 97 -14.98 -0.62 -6.60
C ALA A 97 -14.16 -1.49 -7.56
N VAL A 98 -13.25 -2.28 -7.02
CA VAL A 98 -12.55 -3.36 -7.72
C VAL A 98 -13.08 -4.68 -7.17
N ALA A 99 -13.30 -5.67 -8.03
CA ALA A 99 -13.70 -7.00 -7.60
C ALA A 99 -12.65 -7.57 -6.63
N ALA A 100 -13.12 -8.17 -5.54
CA ALA A 100 -12.29 -8.77 -4.51
C ALA A 100 -11.68 -10.10 -4.95
#